data_AF-L8N1C3-F1
#
_entry.id   AF-L8N1C3-F1
#
_cell.length_a   1.000
_cell.length_b   1.000
_cell.length_c   1.000
_cell.angle_alpha   90.00
_cell.angle_beta   90.00
_cell.angle_gamma   90.00
#
_symmetry.space_group_name_H-M   'P 1'
#
loop_
_entity.id
_entity.type
_entity.pdbx_description
1 polymer ?
#
loop_
_entity_poly.entity_id
_entity_poly.type
_entity_poly.pdbx_seq_one_letter_code
_entity_poly.pdbx_strand_id
1 'polypeptide(L)'
;MRQFPVILIPPEVQRIAQSKPVAPELNIPLPSPPPNQLPAPIQIQEAIALSFGLIAIVAIVTLVAKELGIILLILGTVVIVLRIRYQFLTYKRRYQSHQNILQNYFTKLEAYSREEVSYQQKLAIAHAPERVLEFRHHQFQKFFAKLPPLENTSVLTNPKGLDLTSGKNQQAIAETIYNFGVTLQKHVSGTLYQGCPQYIPSIDYYWAPALTYVNPELNARIAIEIANSSASVASLTQNDLADRSLVGSGWIIIKFAQEQVRQNPASCSKEFAKLLDRLSLEPSVLENFRDIPDLVPLKR
;
A
#
# COMPACT_ATOMS: atom_id res chain seq x y z
N MET A 1 30.32 6.92 12.32
CA MET A 1 29.63 8.05 12.95
C MET A 1 28.15 7.73 13.04
N ARG A 2 27.57 7.72 14.25
CA ARG A 2 26.12 7.56 14.49
C ARG A 2 25.48 8.95 14.53
N GLN A 3 24.33 9.09 13.89
CA GLN A 3 23.51 10.30 13.94
C GLN A 3 22.36 10.06 14.90
N PHE A 4 22.20 10.94 15.89
CA PHE A 4 21.11 10.87 16.87
C PHE A 4 19.92 11.77 16.45
N PRO A 5 18.67 11.36 16.70
CA PRO A 5 18.31 10.12 17.38
C PRO A 5 18.48 8.87 16.51
N VAL A 6 18.80 7.75 17.15
CA VAL A 6 18.85 6.43 16.52
C VAL A 6 17.54 5.71 16.84
N ILE A 7 16.81 5.28 15.81
CA ILE A 7 15.55 4.56 15.98
C ILE A 7 15.70 3.15 15.43
N LEU A 8 15.47 2.15 16.26
CA LEU A 8 15.49 0.74 15.91
C LEU A 8 14.07 0.18 16.05
N ILE A 9 13.49 -0.26 14.94
CA ILE A 9 12.14 -0.84 14.90
C ILE A 9 12.27 -2.31 14.48
N PRO A 10 11.65 -3.26 15.19
CA PRO A 10 11.58 -4.66 14.78
C PRO A 10 11.07 -4.79 13.34
N PRO A 11 11.68 -5.65 12.50
CA PRO A 11 11.23 -5.84 11.12
C PRO A 11 9.73 -6.17 11.01
N GLU A 12 9.21 -6.92 11.99
CA GLU A 12 7.79 -7.27 12.05
C GLU A 12 6.89 -6.06 12.31
N VAL A 13 7.31 -5.17 13.21
CA VAL A 13 6.59 -3.92 13.49
C VAL A 13 6.60 -3.03 12.24
N GLN A 14 7.72 -2.96 11.51
CA GLN A 14 7.80 -2.22 10.24
C GLN A 14 6.87 -2.82 9.18
N ARG A 15 6.83 -4.15 9.07
CA ARG A 15 5.94 -4.87 8.14
C ARG A 15 4.47 -4.57 8.44
N ILE A 16 4.07 -4.62 9.71
CA ILE A 16 2.70 -4.28 10.11
C ILE A 16 2.41 -2.80 9.80
N ALA A 17 3.31 -1.88 10.17
CA ALA A 17 3.15 -0.44 9.90
C ALA A 17 3.01 -0.11 8.40
N GLN A 18 3.56 -0.92 7.51
CA GLN A 18 3.44 -0.75 6.05
C GLN A 18 2.29 -1.55 5.43
N SER A 19 1.71 -2.49 6.18
CA SER A 19 0.64 -3.36 5.70
C SER A 19 -0.64 -2.58 5.37
N LYS A 20 -1.43 -3.15 4.47
CA LYS A 20 -2.75 -2.67 4.06
C LYS A 20 -3.72 -3.85 4.05
N PRO A 21 -5.02 -3.59 4.25
CA PRO A 21 -6.01 -4.65 4.12
C PRO A 21 -6.04 -5.19 2.69
N VAL A 22 -6.46 -6.45 2.57
CA VAL A 22 -6.52 -7.17 1.29
C VAL A 22 -7.38 -6.37 0.31
N ALA A 23 -6.85 -6.12 -0.88
CA ALA A 23 -7.61 -5.46 -1.93
C ALA A 23 -8.75 -6.38 -2.39
N PRO A 24 -9.93 -5.86 -2.70
CA PRO A 24 -10.95 -6.65 -3.38
C PRO A 24 -10.39 -7.22 -4.69
N GLU A 25 -10.98 -8.29 -5.18
CA GLU A 25 -10.65 -8.90 -6.48
C GLU A 25 -11.62 -8.41 -7.56
N LEU A 26 -11.10 -8.10 -8.74
CA LEU A 26 -11.90 -7.80 -9.93
C LEU A 26 -11.99 -9.09 -10.76
N ASN A 27 -13.17 -9.72 -10.77
CA ASN A 27 -13.35 -11.05 -11.37
C ASN A 27 -13.77 -11.02 -12.84
N ILE A 28 -13.98 -9.84 -13.43
CA ILE A 28 -14.32 -9.72 -14.85
C ILE A 28 -13.06 -9.43 -15.67
N PRO A 29 -12.75 -10.27 -16.69
CA PRO A 29 -11.68 -9.99 -17.62
C PRO A 29 -12.04 -8.84 -18.56
N LEU A 30 -11.04 -8.04 -18.95
CA LEU A 30 -11.20 -6.96 -19.92
C LEU A 30 -11.74 -7.53 -21.25
N PRO A 31 -12.90 -7.05 -21.76
CA PRO A 31 -13.43 -7.54 -23.03
C PRO A 31 -12.51 -7.18 -24.18
N SER A 32 -12.15 -8.17 -24.98
CA SER A 32 -11.34 -7.97 -26.18
C SER A 32 -12.15 -7.33 -27.30
N PRO A 33 -11.58 -6.38 -28.07
CA PRO A 33 -12.26 -5.79 -29.21
C PRO A 33 -12.59 -6.87 -30.25
N PRO A 34 -13.73 -6.76 -30.96
CA PRO A 34 -14.01 -7.66 -32.06
C PRO A 34 -12.93 -7.50 -33.14
N PRO A 35 -12.63 -8.56 -33.91
CA PRO A 35 -11.67 -8.47 -35.01
C PRO A 35 -12.13 -7.37 -36.00
N ASN A 36 -11.19 -6.54 -36.48
CA ASN A 36 -11.43 -5.39 -37.38
C ASN A 36 -11.90 -5.78 -38.80
N GLN A 37 -12.58 -6.91 -38.97
CA GLN A 37 -13.08 -7.38 -40.26
C GLN A 37 -14.44 -6.76 -40.54
N LEU A 38 -14.44 -5.69 -41.33
CA LEU A 38 -15.66 -5.15 -41.91
C LEU A 38 -16.37 -6.22 -42.76
N PRO A 39 -17.71 -6.23 -42.80
CA PRO A 39 -18.44 -7.15 -43.66
C PRO A 39 -18.03 -6.94 -45.12
N ALA A 40 -17.59 -8.01 -45.79
CA ALA A 40 -17.09 -7.92 -47.16
C ALA A 40 -18.15 -7.28 -48.08
N PRO A 41 -17.77 -6.26 -48.88
CA PRO A 41 -18.71 -5.49 -49.68
C PRO A 41 -19.35 -6.35 -50.78
N ILE A 42 -20.49 -5.88 -51.30
CA ILE A 42 -21.10 -6.48 -52.49
C ILE A 42 -20.19 -6.19 -53.69
N GLN A 43 -19.76 -7.22 -54.41
CA GLN A 43 -18.91 -7.09 -55.59
C GLN A 43 -19.73 -6.66 -56.81
N ILE A 44 -20.18 -5.40 -56.83
CA ILE A 44 -21.01 -4.83 -57.91
C ILE A 44 -20.27 -4.87 -59.26
N GLN A 45 -18.94 -4.76 -59.24
CA GLN A 45 -18.09 -4.83 -60.44
C GLN A 45 -18.24 -6.15 -61.20
N GLU A 46 -18.39 -7.28 -60.50
CA GLU A 46 -18.62 -8.58 -61.15
C GLU A 46 -19.98 -8.62 -61.85
N ALA A 47 -21.02 -8.07 -61.22
CA ALA A 47 -22.36 -8.03 -61.82
C ALA A 47 -22.38 -7.16 -63.09
N ILE A 48 -21.66 -6.03 -63.08
CA ILE A 48 -21.47 -5.18 -64.26
C ILE A 48 -20.73 -5.94 -65.36
N ALA A 49 -19.61 -6.60 -65.02
CA ALA A 49 -18.82 -7.37 -65.99
C ALA A 49 -19.62 -8.52 -66.61
N LEU A 50 -20.41 -9.25 -65.81
CA LEU A 50 -21.32 -10.31 -66.29
C LEU A 50 -22.41 -9.75 -67.18
N SER A 51 -22.92 -8.55 -66.89
CA SER A 51 -23.95 -7.90 -67.71
C SER A 51 -23.40 -7.54 -69.09
N PHE A 52 -22.20 -6.96 -69.16
CA PHE A 52 -21.53 -6.70 -70.45
C PHE A 52 -21.20 -7.99 -71.21
N GLY A 53 -20.72 -9.03 -70.51
CA GLY A 53 -20.47 -10.34 -71.10
C GLY A 53 -21.73 -10.97 -71.70
N LEU A 54 -22.86 -10.89 -70.98
CA LEU A 54 -24.15 -11.38 -71.47
C LEU A 54 -24.60 -10.64 -72.74
N ILE A 55 -24.48 -9.31 -72.77
CA ILE A 55 -24.84 -8.49 -73.94
C ILE A 55 -24.01 -8.92 -75.17
N ALA A 56 -22.70 -9.11 -75.01
CA ALA A 56 -21.82 -9.53 -76.09
C ALA A 56 -22.19 -10.92 -76.64
N ILE A 57 -22.48 -11.89 -75.75
CA ILE A 57 -22.89 -13.25 -76.16
C ILE A 57 -24.25 -13.21 -76.88
N VAL A 58 -25.22 -12.47 -76.34
CA VAL A 58 -26.54 -12.30 -76.97
C VAL A 58 -26.39 -11.71 -78.38
N ALA A 59 -25.57 -10.67 -78.55
CA ALA A 59 -25.35 -10.04 -79.86
C ALA A 59 -24.84 -11.04 -80.90
N ILE A 60 -23.87 -11.90 -80.54
CA ILE A 60 -23.32 -12.93 -81.43
C ILE A 60 -24.37 -13.98 -81.78
N VAL A 61 -25.13 -14.48 -80.80
CA VAL A 61 -26.17 -15.51 -81.02
C VAL A 61 -27.30 -14.99 -81.90
N THR A 62 -27.68 -13.71 -81.74
CA THR A 62 -28.77 -13.08 -82.50
C THR A 62 -28.45 -12.98 -84.00
N LEU A 63 -27.17 -12.91 -84.38
CA LEU A 63 -26.74 -12.94 -85.78
C LEU A 63 -27.03 -14.29 -86.46
N VAL A 64 -27.03 -15.38 -85.69
CA VAL A 64 -27.25 -16.74 -86.20
C VAL A 64 -28.71 -17.14 -86.08
N ALA A 65 -29.35 -16.85 -84.94
CA ALA A 65 -30.72 -17.22 -84.64
C ALA A 65 -31.38 -16.17 -83.74
N LYS A 66 -32.21 -15.32 -84.35
CA LYS A 66 -32.84 -14.17 -83.69
C LYS A 66 -33.66 -14.56 -82.45
N GLU A 67 -34.45 -15.63 -82.55
CA GLU A 67 -35.32 -16.10 -81.46
C GLU A 67 -34.52 -16.66 -80.26
N LEU A 68 -33.39 -17.31 -80.51
CA LEU A 68 -32.53 -17.85 -79.45
C LEU A 68 -31.82 -16.74 -78.66
N GLY A 69 -31.45 -15.64 -79.32
CA GLY A 69 -30.84 -14.48 -78.67
C GLY A 69 -31.77 -13.86 -77.61
N ILE A 70 -33.07 -13.74 -77.92
CA ILE A 70 -34.07 -13.18 -77.00
C ILE A 70 -34.26 -14.08 -75.77
N ILE A 71 -34.38 -15.40 -75.99
CA ILE A 71 -34.53 -16.38 -74.89
C ILE A 71 -33.29 -16.35 -73.97
N LEU A 72 -32.09 -16.30 -74.55
CA LEU A 72 -30.83 -16.23 -73.79
C LEU A 72 -30.72 -14.95 -72.96
N LEU A 73 -31.15 -13.81 -73.51
CA LEU A 73 -31.14 -12.53 -72.79
C LEU A 73 -32.08 -12.56 -71.57
N ILE A 74 -33.30 -13.08 -71.74
CA ILE A 74 -34.26 -13.20 -70.63
C ILE A 74 -33.68 -14.11 -69.54
N LEU A 75 -33.20 -15.30 -69.91
CA LEU A 75 -32.66 -16.26 -68.96
C LEU A 75 -31.42 -15.72 -68.24
N GLY A 76 -30.48 -15.13 -68.97
CA GLY A 76 -29.28 -14.53 -68.41
C GLY A 76 -29.57 -13.37 -67.45
N THR A 77 -30.53 -12.51 -67.81
CA THR A 77 -30.96 -11.40 -66.95
C THR A 77 -31.57 -11.92 -65.65
N VAL A 78 -32.43 -12.94 -65.71
CA VAL A 78 -33.02 -13.57 -64.51
C VAL A 78 -31.93 -14.14 -63.59
N VAL A 79 -30.93 -14.83 -64.14
CA VAL A 79 -29.81 -15.39 -63.36
C VAL A 79 -28.99 -14.29 -62.67
N ILE A 80 -28.67 -13.20 -63.39
CA ILE A 80 -27.94 -12.05 -62.82
C ILE A 80 -28.74 -11.41 -61.68
N VAL A 81 -30.05 -11.16 -61.89
CA VAL A 81 -30.93 -10.57 -60.87
C VAL A 81 -31.04 -11.46 -59.64
N LEU A 82 -31.19 -12.78 -59.82
CA LEU A 82 -31.21 -13.75 -58.72
C LEU A 82 -29.89 -13.74 -57.93
N ARG A 83 -28.74 -13.69 -58.62
CA ARG A 83 -27.42 -13.62 -57.98
C ARG A 83 -27.25 -12.33 -57.18
N ILE A 84 -27.61 -11.18 -57.75
CA ILE A 84 -27.56 -9.88 -57.05
C ILE A 84 -28.45 -9.92 -55.81
N ARG A 85 -29.68 -10.42 -55.93
CA ARG A 85 -30.61 -10.57 -54.80
C ARG A 85 -30.03 -11.48 -53.71
N TYR A 86 -29.39 -12.58 -54.09
CA TYR A 86 -28.70 -13.47 -53.14
C TYR A 86 -27.53 -12.78 -52.44
N GLN A 87 -26.71 -12.01 -53.16
CA GLN A 87 -25.63 -11.21 -52.57
C GLN A 87 -26.13 -10.13 -51.60
N PHE A 88 -27.24 -9.45 -51.92
CA PHE A 88 -27.86 -8.49 -51.01
C PHE A 88 -28.39 -9.16 -49.74
N LEU A 89 -29.06 -10.32 -49.86
CA LEU A 89 -29.57 -11.06 -48.71
C LEU A 89 -28.43 -11.56 -47.80
N THR A 90 -27.35 -12.09 -48.37
CA THR A 90 -26.19 -12.54 -47.61
C THR A 90 -25.42 -11.37 -46.98
N TYR A 91 -25.25 -10.25 -47.68
CA TYR A 91 -24.68 -9.03 -47.12
C TYR A 91 -25.51 -8.52 -45.94
N LYS A 92 -26.84 -8.46 -46.07
CA LYS A 92 -27.74 -8.07 -44.97
C LYS A 92 -27.54 -8.95 -43.73
N ARG A 93 -27.44 -10.27 -43.90
CA ARG A 93 -27.17 -11.20 -42.78
C ARG A 93 -25.80 -10.97 -42.14
N ARG A 94 -24.74 -10.80 -42.94
CA ARG A 94 -23.37 -10.51 -42.43
C ARG A 94 -23.33 -9.19 -41.68
N TYR A 95 -23.98 -8.15 -42.21
CA TYR A 95 -24.08 -6.84 -41.58
C TYR A 95 -24.83 -6.93 -40.24
N GLN A 96 -25.98 -7.60 -40.19
CA GLN A 96 -26.71 -7.84 -38.94
C GLN A 96 -25.88 -8.62 -37.91
N SER A 97 -25.16 -9.66 -38.34
CA SER A 97 -24.27 -10.42 -37.46
C SER A 97 -23.15 -9.56 -36.91
N HIS A 98 -22.51 -8.73 -37.74
CA HIS A 98 -21.48 -7.78 -37.30
C HIS A 98 -22.06 -6.74 -36.31
N GLN A 99 -23.25 -6.19 -36.58
CA GLN A 99 -23.93 -5.28 -35.65
C GLN A 99 -24.22 -5.95 -34.30
N ASN A 100 -24.70 -7.20 -34.30
CA ASN A 100 -24.95 -7.95 -33.06
C ASN A 100 -23.65 -8.21 -32.27
N ILE A 101 -22.55 -8.54 -32.96
CA ILE A 101 -21.23 -8.72 -32.33
C ILE A 101 -20.78 -7.40 -31.68
N LEU A 102 -20.89 -6.29 -32.41
CA LEU A 102 -20.52 -4.96 -31.94
C LEU A 102 -21.37 -4.53 -30.73
N GLN A 103 -22.69 -4.74 -30.79
CA GLN A 103 -23.60 -4.45 -29.69
C GLN A 103 -23.26 -5.28 -28.45
N ASN A 104 -23.06 -6.59 -28.61
CA ASN A 104 -22.64 -7.48 -27.53
C ASN A 104 -21.31 -7.06 -26.91
N TYR A 105 -20.35 -6.60 -27.74
CA TYR A 105 -19.08 -6.06 -27.25
C TYR A 105 -19.30 -4.81 -26.39
N PHE A 106 -20.09 -3.84 -26.86
CA PHE A 106 -20.37 -2.63 -26.08
C PHE A 106 -21.13 -2.93 -24.79
N THR A 107 -22.07 -3.87 -24.79
CA THR A 107 -22.76 -4.31 -23.56
C THR A 107 -21.77 -4.95 -22.57
N LYS A 108 -20.84 -5.77 -23.04
CA LYS A 108 -19.77 -6.34 -22.18
C LYS A 108 -18.83 -5.25 -21.64
N LEU A 109 -18.48 -4.27 -22.48
CA LEU A 109 -17.63 -3.15 -22.09
C LEU A 109 -18.31 -2.26 -21.04
N GLU A 110 -19.61 -1.99 -21.20
CA GLU A 110 -20.41 -1.25 -20.23
C GLU A 110 -20.50 -2.00 -18.90
N ALA A 111 -20.75 -3.31 -18.92
CA ALA A 111 -20.77 -4.14 -17.72
C ALA A 111 -19.41 -4.13 -17.01
N TYR A 112 -18.31 -4.30 -17.76
CA TYR A 112 -16.95 -4.19 -17.24
C TYR A 112 -16.71 -2.83 -16.59
N SER A 113 -17.05 -1.74 -17.29
CA SER A 113 -16.84 -0.37 -16.79
C SER A 113 -17.62 -0.11 -15.48
N ARG A 114 -18.87 -0.58 -15.38
CA ARG A 114 -19.65 -0.46 -14.14
C ARG A 114 -19.01 -1.25 -13.00
N GLU A 115 -18.53 -2.47 -13.26
CA GLU A 115 -17.86 -3.27 -12.24
C GLU A 115 -16.52 -2.66 -11.83
N GLU A 116 -15.75 -2.10 -12.76
CA GLU A 116 -14.52 -1.38 -12.49
C GLU A 116 -14.77 -0.18 -11.57
N VAL A 117 -15.81 0.63 -11.82
CA VAL A 117 -16.18 1.73 -10.92
C VAL A 117 -16.54 1.21 -9.52
N SER A 118 -17.34 0.15 -9.43
CA SER A 118 -17.69 -0.48 -8.14
C SER A 118 -16.45 -1.01 -7.42
N TYR A 119 -15.52 -1.61 -8.17
CA TYR A 119 -14.25 -2.11 -7.68
C TYR A 119 -13.40 -0.97 -7.11
N GLN A 120 -13.23 0.13 -7.85
CA GLN A 120 -12.47 1.29 -7.39
C GLN A 120 -13.09 1.89 -6.13
N GLN A 121 -14.42 1.96 -6.04
CA GLN A 121 -15.10 2.42 -4.84
C GLN A 121 -14.84 1.48 -3.65
N LYS A 122 -14.95 0.16 -3.83
CA LYS A 122 -14.66 -0.84 -2.79
C LYS A 122 -13.20 -0.78 -2.35
N LEU A 123 -12.27 -0.60 -3.30
CA LEU A 123 -10.85 -0.45 -3.03
C LEU A 123 -10.57 0.82 -2.23
N ALA A 124 -11.17 1.95 -2.62
CA ALA A 124 -11.04 3.21 -1.89
C ALA A 124 -11.57 3.11 -0.46
N ILE A 125 -12.70 2.43 -0.25
CA ILE A 125 -13.25 2.16 1.09
C ILE A 125 -12.32 1.23 1.88
N ALA A 126 -11.84 0.14 1.27
CA ALA A 126 -10.96 -0.82 1.93
C ALA A 126 -9.64 -0.16 2.35
N HIS A 127 -9.09 0.74 1.51
CA HIS A 127 -7.82 1.42 1.76
C HIS A 127 -8.00 2.82 2.37
N ALA A 128 -9.19 3.14 2.87
CA ALA A 128 -9.43 4.36 3.64
C ALA A 128 -8.49 4.42 4.85
N PRO A 129 -7.96 5.61 5.23
CA PRO A 129 -6.99 5.74 6.32
C PRO A 129 -7.45 5.08 7.64
N GLU A 130 -8.73 5.21 7.97
CA GLU A 130 -9.33 4.65 9.20
C GLU A 130 -9.33 3.12 9.16
N ARG A 131 -9.64 2.52 8.00
CA ARG A 131 -9.62 1.06 7.82
C ARG A 131 -8.22 0.48 7.85
N VAL A 132 -7.26 1.21 7.26
CA VAL A 132 -5.85 0.82 7.32
C VAL A 132 -5.34 0.86 8.77
N LEU A 133 -5.71 1.89 9.52
CA LEU A 133 -5.36 2.04 10.93
C LEU A 133 -5.97 0.91 11.78
N GLU A 134 -7.29 0.66 11.64
CA GLU A 134 -7.99 -0.44 12.32
C GLU A 134 -7.35 -1.81 12.03
N PHE A 135 -7.04 -2.07 10.75
CA PHE A 135 -6.39 -3.30 10.31
C PHE A 135 -4.99 -3.48 10.92
N ARG A 136 -4.20 -2.40 10.98
CA ARG A 136 -2.86 -2.42 11.61
C ARG A 136 -2.96 -2.60 13.11
N HIS A 137 -3.91 -1.92 13.74
CA HIS A 137 -4.16 -2.01 15.18
C HIS A 137 -4.39 -3.46 15.61
N HIS A 138 -5.25 -4.19 14.89
CA HIS A 138 -5.49 -5.62 15.14
C HIS A 138 -4.23 -6.48 15.00
N GLN A 139 -3.40 -6.21 14.00
CA GLN A 139 -2.14 -6.92 13.81
C GLN A 139 -1.13 -6.62 14.93
N PHE A 140 -1.01 -5.35 15.33
CA PHE A 140 -0.16 -4.95 16.45
C PHE A 140 -0.62 -5.61 17.75
N GLN A 141 -1.93 -5.63 18.02
CA GLN A 141 -2.48 -6.27 19.21
C GLN A 141 -2.07 -7.75 19.27
N LYS A 142 -2.21 -8.48 18.16
CA LYS A 142 -1.76 -9.89 18.06
C LYS A 142 -0.26 -10.06 18.21
N PHE A 143 0.53 -9.12 17.69
CA PHE A 143 1.99 -9.17 17.77
C PHE A 143 2.48 -8.91 19.21
N PHE A 144 2.04 -7.80 19.81
CA PHE A 144 2.48 -7.37 21.13
C PHE A 144 1.86 -8.17 22.28
N ALA A 145 0.73 -8.86 22.08
CA ALA A 145 0.19 -9.82 23.04
C ALA A 145 1.15 -10.99 23.34
N LYS A 146 2.13 -11.25 22.46
CA LYS A 146 3.16 -12.29 22.67
C LYS A 146 4.28 -11.84 23.60
N LEU A 147 4.37 -10.55 23.91
CA LEU A 147 5.41 -10.03 24.79
C LEU A 147 5.09 -10.41 26.25
N PRO A 148 6.07 -10.96 26.99
CA PRO A 148 5.88 -11.32 28.40
C PRO A 148 5.54 -10.06 29.21
N PRO A 149 4.71 -10.10 30.26
CA PRO A 149 4.40 -8.91 31.06
C PRO A 149 5.66 -8.22 31.61
N LEU A 150 5.58 -6.90 31.84
CA LEU A 150 6.67 -6.14 32.43
C LEU A 150 6.72 -6.40 33.94
N GLU A 151 7.74 -7.13 34.38
CA GLU A 151 7.99 -7.40 35.80
C GLU A 151 8.84 -6.28 36.44
N ASN A 152 8.67 -6.06 37.74
CA ASN A 152 9.51 -5.16 38.56
C ASN A 152 9.60 -3.71 38.05
N THR A 153 8.53 -3.19 37.42
CA THR A 153 8.52 -1.82 36.90
C THR A 153 7.95 -0.84 37.91
N SER A 154 8.59 0.32 38.04
CA SER A 154 8.03 1.45 38.77
C SER A 154 7.54 2.48 37.76
N VAL A 155 6.29 2.89 37.90
CA VAL A 155 5.76 4.05 37.17
C VAL A 155 6.68 5.24 37.47
N LEU A 156 6.92 6.08 36.46
CA LEU A 156 7.72 7.29 36.61
C LEU A 156 7.20 8.13 37.80
N THR A 157 7.92 8.06 38.91
CA THR A 157 7.59 8.71 40.18
C THR A 157 8.74 9.61 40.58
N ASN A 158 8.46 10.59 41.45
CA ASN A 158 9.43 11.61 41.86
C ASN A 158 10.77 10.95 42.30
N PRO A 159 11.93 11.48 41.88
CA PRO A 159 13.25 10.86 42.09
C PRO A 159 13.70 10.83 43.57
N LYS A 160 12.86 11.28 44.50
CA LYS A 160 13.16 11.40 45.94
C LYS A 160 13.45 10.07 46.64
N GLY A 161 13.29 8.92 45.97
CA GLY A 161 13.52 7.58 46.54
C GLY A 161 14.53 6.70 45.80
N LEU A 162 15.18 7.15 44.72
CA LEU A 162 16.32 6.40 44.19
C LEU A 162 17.51 6.63 45.13
N ASP A 163 18.06 5.55 45.66
CA ASP A 163 19.19 5.53 46.59
C ASP A 163 20.47 6.04 45.88
N LEU A 164 20.57 7.36 45.78
CA LEU A 164 21.60 8.12 45.06
C LEU A 164 22.88 8.21 45.91
N THR A 165 23.51 7.06 46.15
CA THR A 165 24.88 6.99 46.70
C THR A 165 25.95 7.24 45.62
N SER A 166 25.52 7.51 44.38
CA SER A 166 26.32 7.63 43.17
C SER A 166 26.59 9.11 42.81
N GLY A 167 27.84 9.44 42.47
CA GLY A 167 28.38 10.80 42.44
C GLY A 167 27.65 11.84 41.58
N LYS A 168 28.00 13.13 41.75
CA LYS A 168 27.32 14.31 41.15
C LYS A 168 26.91 14.18 39.68
N ASN A 169 27.72 13.52 38.84
CA ASN A 169 27.41 13.32 37.41
C ASN A 169 26.24 12.35 37.17
N GLN A 170 26.11 11.29 37.96
CA GLN A 170 25.00 10.34 37.85
C GLN A 170 23.69 10.98 38.30
N GLN A 171 23.74 11.85 39.32
CA GLN A 171 22.59 12.61 39.76
C GLN A 171 22.07 13.57 38.68
N ALA A 172 22.97 14.29 38.00
CA ALA A 172 22.60 15.18 36.90
C ALA A 172 21.98 14.43 35.70
N ILE A 173 22.47 13.22 35.40
CA ILE A 173 21.88 12.35 34.36
C ILE A 173 20.49 11.89 34.79
N ALA A 174 20.34 11.39 36.02
CA ALA A 174 19.06 10.94 36.54
C ALA A 174 18.00 12.06 36.53
N GLU A 175 18.40 13.28 36.92
CA GLU A 175 17.53 14.46 36.85
C GLU A 175 17.14 14.80 35.40
N THR A 176 18.08 14.72 34.45
CA THR A 176 17.79 14.94 33.02
C THR A 176 16.79 13.91 32.49
N ILE A 177 16.97 12.63 32.82
CA ILE A 177 16.06 11.54 32.43
C ILE A 177 14.67 11.78 33.03
N TYR A 178 14.59 12.12 34.32
CA TYR A 178 13.34 12.37 35.01
C TYR A 178 12.58 13.57 34.41
N ASN A 179 13.25 14.71 34.23
CA ASN A 179 12.65 15.92 33.67
C ASN A 179 12.15 15.70 32.24
N PHE A 180 12.92 14.95 31.43
CA PHE A 180 12.49 14.53 30.10
C PHE A 180 11.26 13.62 30.16
N GLY A 181 11.27 12.61 31.02
CA GLY A 181 10.14 11.70 31.20
C GLY A 181 8.86 12.44 31.61
N VAL A 182 8.95 13.35 32.58
CA VAL A 182 7.81 14.18 33.03
C VAL A 182 7.31 15.08 31.90
N THR A 183 8.22 15.65 31.11
CA THR A 183 7.85 16.47 29.95
C THR A 183 7.11 15.62 28.92
N LEU A 184 7.63 14.44 28.58
CA LEU A 184 7.02 13.53 27.63
C LEU A 184 5.64 13.05 28.10
N GLN A 185 5.51 12.65 29.37
CA GLN A 185 4.26 12.14 29.96
C GLN A 185 3.08 13.10 29.82
N LYS A 186 3.33 14.42 29.76
CA LYS A 186 2.27 15.43 29.60
C LYS A 186 1.56 15.38 28.24
N HIS A 187 2.20 14.78 27.24
CA HIS A 187 1.72 14.83 25.86
C HIS A 187 1.34 13.47 25.28
N VAL A 188 1.73 12.37 25.93
CA VAL A 188 1.43 11.00 25.47
C VAL A 188 0.37 10.36 26.36
N SER A 189 -0.44 9.47 25.81
CA SER A 189 -1.50 8.79 26.57
C SER A 189 -1.02 7.53 27.30
N GLY A 190 0.05 6.90 26.81
CA GLY A 190 0.66 5.75 27.49
C GLY A 190 1.45 6.08 28.75
N THR A 191 1.92 5.03 29.42
CA THR A 191 2.60 5.15 30.72
C THR A 191 4.11 5.03 30.55
N LEU A 192 4.85 5.97 31.13
CA LEU A 192 6.31 5.87 31.26
C LEU A 192 6.70 5.17 32.56
N TYR A 193 7.62 4.22 32.42
CA TYR A 193 8.22 3.45 33.50
C TYR A 193 9.72 3.71 33.58
N GLN A 194 10.27 3.57 34.78
CA GLN A 194 11.70 3.58 35.04
C GLN A 194 12.15 2.25 35.64
N GLY A 195 13.44 1.96 35.48
CA GLY A 195 14.05 0.78 36.10
C GLY A 195 13.40 -0.52 35.64
N CYS A 196 13.30 -0.73 34.33
CA CYS A 196 12.78 -1.97 33.75
C CYS A 196 13.95 -2.85 33.29
N PRO A 197 14.65 -3.57 34.19
CA PRO A 197 15.74 -4.44 33.79
C PRO A 197 15.19 -5.62 32.98
N GLN A 198 15.74 -5.82 31.79
CA GLN A 198 15.50 -6.98 30.95
C GLN A 198 16.77 -7.83 30.94
N TYR A 199 16.64 -9.08 31.35
CA TYR A 199 17.70 -10.04 31.18
C TYR A 199 17.82 -10.43 29.71
N ILE A 200 19.03 -10.37 29.17
CA ILE A 200 19.38 -10.74 27.80
C ILE A 200 20.24 -12.00 27.84
N PRO A 201 19.65 -13.20 27.62
CA PRO A 201 20.37 -14.47 27.79
C PRO A 201 21.58 -14.64 26.88
N SER A 202 21.54 -14.05 25.68
CA SER A 202 22.61 -14.19 24.67
C SER A 202 23.94 -13.56 25.07
N ILE A 203 23.93 -12.64 26.03
CA ILE A 203 25.11 -11.92 26.52
C ILE A 203 25.20 -11.89 28.06
N ASP A 204 24.38 -12.70 28.74
CA ASP A 204 24.29 -12.79 30.21
C ASP A 204 24.31 -11.41 30.89
N TYR A 205 23.42 -10.52 30.43
CA TYR A 205 23.43 -9.12 30.82
C TYR A 205 22.03 -8.62 31.14
N TYR A 206 21.92 -7.90 32.27
CA TYR A 206 20.72 -7.13 32.61
C TYR A 206 20.83 -5.75 31.98
N TRP A 207 20.10 -5.56 30.88
CA TRP A 207 19.97 -4.27 30.23
C TRP A 207 18.80 -3.51 30.85
N ALA A 208 18.95 -2.20 31.06
CA ALA A 208 17.86 -1.35 31.53
C ALA A 208 17.82 -0.05 30.71
N PRO A 209 16.67 0.30 30.11
CA PRO A 209 16.53 1.57 29.40
C PRO A 209 16.44 2.72 30.41
N ALA A 210 16.68 3.94 29.93
CA ALA A 210 16.50 5.13 30.76
C ALA A 210 15.01 5.35 31.10
N LEU A 211 14.13 5.14 30.13
CA LEU A 211 12.68 5.12 30.29
C LEU A 211 12.08 4.03 29.40
N THR A 212 10.96 3.44 29.83
CA THR A 212 10.15 2.55 29.00
C THR A 212 8.77 3.16 28.84
N TYR A 213 8.37 3.46 27.61
CA TYR A 213 6.99 3.81 27.29
C TYR A 213 6.22 2.53 26.97
N VAL A 214 5.03 2.40 27.56
CA VAL A 214 4.09 1.31 27.28
C VAL A 214 2.78 1.90 26.81
N ASN A 215 2.37 1.52 25.60
CA ASN A 215 1.04 1.83 25.10
C ASN A 215 0.02 0.91 25.80
N PRO A 216 -1.01 1.45 26.49
CA PRO A 216 -1.92 0.67 27.31
C PRO A 216 -2.87 -0.20 26.50
N GLU A 217 -3.20 0.20 25.27
CA GLU A 217 -4.15 -0.50 24.41
C GLU A 217 -3.49 -1.68 23.70
N LEU A 218 -2.29 -1.46 23.16
CA LEU A 218 -1.57 -2.43 22.35
C LEU A 218 -0.52 -3.22 23.12
N ASN A 219 -0.15 -2.82 24.34
CA ASN A 219 1.04 -3.33 25.05
C ASN A 219 2.34 -3.16 24.22
N ALA A 220 2.37 -2.17 23.32
CA ALA A 220 3.56 -1.82 22.56
C ALA A 220 4.61 -1.23 23.52
N ARG A 221 5.86 -1.69 23.41
CA ARG A 221 6.95 -1.27 24.30
C ARG A 221 8.02 -0.53 23.53
N ILE A 222 8.30 0.68 23.99
CA ILE A 222 9.32 1.54 23.42
C ILE A 222 10.33 1.86 24.51
N ALA A 223 11.54 1.34 24.32
CA ALA A 223 12.69 1.68 25.12
C ALA A 223 13.23 3.03 24.69
N ILE A 224 13.40 3.94 25.65
CA ILE A 224 14.04 5.23 25.43
C ILE A 224 15.40 5.19 26.13
N GLU A 225 16.45 5.28 25.33
CA GLU A 225 17.82 5.34 25.82
C GLU A 225 18.40 6.75 25.69
N ILE A 226 19.22 7.11 26.66
CA ILE A 226 19.95 8.37 26.67
C ILE A 226 21.45 8.04 26.65
N ALA A 227 22.05 8.18 25.47
CA ALA A 227 23.43 7.82 25.22
C ALA A 227 24.39 8.86 25.82
N ASN A 228 25.35 8.38 26.60
CA ASN A 228 26.43 9.20 27.14
C ASN A 228 27.63 9.22 26.17
N SER A 229 28.30 10.36 26.09
CA SER A 229 29.45 10.59 25.19
C SER A 229 30.72 9.83 25.57
N SER A 230 30.83 9.37 26.82
CA SER A 230 32.03 8.73 27.36
C SER A 230 32.02 7.19 27.34
N ALA A 231 31.17 6.58 26.52
CA ALA A 231 31.05 5.12 26.46
C ALA A 231 32.33 4.46 25.91
N SER A 232 32.84 3.43 26.60
CA SER A 232 34.00 2.65 26.14
C SER A 232 33.64 1.77 24.93
N VAL A 233 34.64 1.37 24.12
CA VAL A 233 34.41 0.49 22.97
C VAL A 233 33.71 -0.82 23.37
N ALA A 234 34.12 -1.42 24.50
CA ALA A 234 33.47 -2.63 25.03
C ALA A 234 31.99 -2.41 25.34
N SER A 235 31.64 -1.27 25.97
CA SER A 235 30.23 -0.93 26.25
C SER A 235 29.42 -0.70 24.98
N LEU A 236 30.03 -0.14 23.92
CA LEU A 236 29.36 0.02 22.63
C LEU A 236 29.05 -1.32 21.98
N THR A 237 29.98 -2.27 21.99
CA THR A 237 29.75 -3.62 21.45
C THR A 237 28.67 -4.36 22.23
N GLN A 238 28.69 -4.28 23.56
CA GLN A 238 27.67 -4.90 24.40
C GLN A 238 26.28 -4.30 24.16
N ASN A 239 26.19 -2.97 24.02
CA ASN A 239 24.94 -2.28 23.69
C ASN A 239 24.40 -2.68 22.32
N ASP A 240 25.28 -2.85 21.31
CA ASP A 240 24.85 -3.29 19.98
C ASP A 240 24.29 -4.73 19.98
N LEU A 241 24.83 -5.61 20.82
CA LEU A 241 24.30 -6.97 21.00
C LEU A 241 22.95 -6.94 21.74
N ALA A 242 22.84 -6.10 22.79
CA ALA A 242 21.59 -5.89 23.51
C ALA A 242 20.50 -5.36 22.57
N ASP A 243 20.82 -4.35 21.75
CA ASP A 243 19.91 -3.77 20.75
C ASP A 243 19.35 -4.83 19.81
N ARG A 244 20.22 -5.66 19.23
CA ARG A 244 19.81 -6.73 18.31
C ARG A 244 18.90 -7.73 19.01
N SER A 245 19.21 -8.11 20.25
CA SER A 245 18.39 -9.05 21.00
C SER A 245 17.02 -8.47 21.34
N LEU A 246 16.96 -7.21 21.77
CA LEU A 246 15.71 -6.53 22.14
C LEU A 246 14.80 -6.29 20.93
N VAL A 247 15.39 -5.82 19.82
CA VAL A 247 14.67 -5.66 18.54
C VAL A 247 14.15 -7.02 18.05
N GLY A 248 14.95 -8.08 18.20
CA GLY A 248 14.52 -9.46 17.91
C GLY A 248 13.35 -9.93 18.78
N SER A 249 13.30 -9.46 20.04
CA SER A 249 12.21 -9.71 20.99
C SER A 249 11.01 -8.78 20.81
N GLY A 250 10.95 -7.96 19.76
CA GLY A 250 9.81 -7.10 19.45
C GLY A 250 9.79 -5.74 20.16
N TRP A 251 10.86 -5.35 20.85
CA TRP A 251 10.98 -4.01 21.44
C TRP A 251 11.37 -2.98 20.39
N ILE A 252 10.74 -1.80 20.47
CA ILE A 252 11.15 -0.62 19.70
C ILE A 252 12.14 0.15 20.56
N ILE A 253 13.21 0.67 19.97
CA ILE A 253 14.23 1.43 20.69
C ILE A 253 14.40 2.79 20.03
N ILE A 254 14.42 3.85 20.84
CA ILE A 254 14.80 5.20 20.42
C ILE A 254 15.90 5.71 21.34
N LYS A 255 17.02 6.13 20.74
CA LYS A 255 18.20 6.61 21.45
C LYS A 255 18.38 8.08 21.17
N PHE A 256 18.49 8.88 22.21
CA PHE A 256 18.87 10.29 22.13
C PHE A 256 20.27 10.50 22.69
N ALA A 257 21.00 11.50 22.19
CA ALA A 257 22.20 11.94 22.89
C ALA A 257 21.81 12.72 24.16
N GLN A 258 22.56 12.55 25.25
CA GLN A 258 22.32 13.28 26.50
C GLN A 258 22.22 14.80 26.29
N GLU A 259 23.05 15.36 25.41
CA GLU A 259 23.05 16.79 25.11
C GLU A 259 21.77 17.24 24.42
N GLN A 260 21.20 16.42 23.52
CA GLN A 260 19.93 16.72 22.86
C GLN A 260 18.79 16.79 23.87
N VAL A 261 18.71 15.80 24.78
CA VAL A 261 17.67 15.76 25.82
C VAL A 261 17.81 16.93 26.80
N ARG A 262 19.05 17.28 27.18
CA ARG A 262 19.30 18.39 28.10
C ARG A 262 18.96 19.75 27.50
N GLN A 263 19.31 19.98 26.24
CA GLN A 263 19.14 21.28 25.59
C GLN A 263 17.72 21.47 25.05
N ASN A 264 17.13 20.44 24.45
CA ASN A 264 15.85 20.55 23.73
C ASN A 264 14.92 19.37 24.07
N PRO A 265 14.51 19.20 25.35
CA PRO A 265 13.69 18.06 25.77
C PRO A 265 12.35 18.00 25.02
N ALA A 266 11.72 19.14 24.77
CA ALA A 266 10.47 19.24 24.02
C ALA A 266 10.61 18.74 22.56
N SER A 267 11.70 19.10 21.88
CA SER A 267 11.97 18.62 20.52
C SER A 267 12.27 17.12 20.50
N CYS A 268 12.96 16.58 21.50
CA CYS A 268 13.11 15.13 21.66
C CYS A 268 11.75 14.43 21.87
N SER A 269 10.85 15.03 22.67
CA SER A 269 9.49 14.51 22.85
C SER A 269 8.68 14.57 21.54
N LYS A 270 8.83 15.61 20.72
CA LYS A 270 8.21 15.67 19.38
C LYS A 270 8.71 14.56 18.47
N GLU A 271 10.01 14.26 18.50
CA GLU A 271 10.58 13.19 17.69
C GLU A 271 10.11 11.80 18.16
N PHE A 272 9.89 11.62 19.46
CA PHE A 272 9.19 10.45 20.00
C PHE A 272 7.72 10.38 19.52
N ALA A 273 7.01 11.50 19.52
CA ALA A 273 5.63 11.58 19.02
C ALA A 273 5.55 11.22 17.53
N LYS A 274 6.51 11.66 16.70
CA LYS A 274 6.61 11.24 15.29
C LYS A 274 6.82 9.72 15.16
N LEU A 275 7.56 9.10 16.07
CA LEU A 275 7.72 7.65 16.07
C LEU A 275 6.39 6.94 16.34
N LEU A 276 5.63 7.40 17.35
CA LEU A 276 4.30 6.86 17.66
C LEU A 276 3.33 7.02 16.49
N ASP A 277 3.29 8.20 15.87
CA ASP A 277 2.44 8.52 14.72
C ASP A 277 2.80 7.66 13.49
N ARG A 278 4.09 7.57 13.15
CA ARG A 278 4.59 6.75 12.03
C ARG A 278 4.21 5.28 12.18
N LEU A 279 4.17 4.77 13.41
CA LEU A 279 3.79 3.40 13.71
C LEU A 279 2.28 3.24 13.94
N SER A 280 1.50 4.32 13.84
CA SER A 280 0.05 4.35 14.11
C SER A 280 -0.30 3.82 15.51
N LEU A 281 0.59 4.02 16.50
CA LEU A 281 0.39 3.57 17.88
C LEU A 281 -0.42 4.58 18.70
N GLU A 282 -0.23 5.88 18.46
CA GLU A 282 -1.06 6.96 18.99
C GLU A 282 -1.34 7.98 17.87
N PRO A 283 -2.37 7.74 17.04
CA PRO A 283 -2.77 8.69 16.02
C PRO A 283 -3.20 10.01 16.70
N SER A 284 -2.77 11.15 16.17
CA SER A 284 -3.02 12.51 16.71
C SER A 284 -2.10 13.00 17.82
N VAL A 285 -1.20 12.18 18.37
CA VAL A 285 -0.24 12.65 19.40
C VAL A 285 0.65 13.79 18.88
N LEU A 286 0.90 13.83 17.57
CA LEU A 286 1.75 14.83 16.93
C LEU A 286 1.13 16.25 16.96
N GLU A 287 -0.21 16.37 17.01
CA GLU A 287 -0.90 17.67 17.08
C GLU A 287 -0.53 18.41 18.37
N ASN A 288 -0.24 17.68 19.46
CA ASN A 288 0.22 18.25 20.74
C ASN A 288 1.60 18.94 20.64
N PHE A 289 2.32 18.72 19.53
CA PHE A 289 3.67 19.22 19.30
C PHE A 289 3.78 20.15 18.08
N ARG A 290 2.65 20.67 17.58
CA ARG A 290 2.61 21.50 16.36
C ARG A 290 3.53 22.72 16.44
N ASP A 291 3.58 23.39 17.59
CA ASP A 291 4.37 24.60 17.80
C ASP A 291 5.81 24.34 18.27
N ILE A 292 6.17 23.08 18.50
CA ILE A 292 7.50 22.69 18.95
C ILE A 292 8.41 22.50 17.73
N PRO A 293 9.61 23.10 17.69
CA PRO A 293 10.53 22.92 16.57
C PRO A 293 11.04 21.48 16.48
N ASP A 294 11.34 21.06 15.26
CA ASP A 294 11.92 19.74 15.01
C ASP A 294 13.31 19.61 15.63
N LEU A 295 13.62 18.40 16.11
CA LEU A 295 14.92 18.11 16.71
C LEU A 295 16.03 18.17 15.66
N VAL A 296 17.05 18.97 15.94
CA VAL A 296 18.26 19.02 15.10
C VAL A 296 19.08 17.74 15.33
N PRO A 297 19.41 16.97 14.27
CA PRO A 297 20.20 15.76 14.43
C PRO A 297 21.62 16.06 14.87
N LEU A 298 22.15 15.22 15.78
CA LEU A 298 23.52 15.35 16.29
C LEU A 298 24.39 14.22 15.74
N LYS A 299 25.49 14.56 15.06
CA LYS A 299 26.46 13.56 14.53
C LYS A 299 27.57 13.31 15.55
N ARG A 300 27.90 12.04 15.78
CA ARG A 300 29.04 11.59 16.59
C ARG A 300 29.79 10.44 15.95
#